data_AF-A0A329ZZG0-F1
#
_entry.id   AF-A0A329ZZG0-F1
#
_cell.length_a   1.000
_cell.length_b   1.000
_cell.length_c   1.000
_cell.angle_alpha   90.00
_cell.angle_beta   90.00
_cell.angle_gamma   90.00
#
_symmetry.space_group_name_H-M   'P 1'
#
loop_
_entity.id
_entity.type
_entity.pdbx_description
1 polymer ?
#
loop_
_entity_poly.entity_id
_entity_poly.type
_entity_poly.pdbx_seq_one_letter_code
_entity_poly.pdbx_strand_id
1 'polypeptide(L)'
;MKKAVKLGLLGAIIAGVFSACSSEPKSVEYYSDPKNAKELEAKVTECKKKFPKNSEKTSKELEKSLNGNPSNEFLDCENAHKANNRKSEPQESMMETMQRLRDEKKEKGFTLE
;
A
#
# COMPACT_ATOMS: atom_id res chain seq x y z
N MET A 1 -21.66 38.40 1.02
CA MET A 1 -20.89 38.45 -0.25
C MET A 1 -19.70 37.50 -0.11
N LYS A 2 -19.69 36.39 -0.87
CA LYS A 2 -18.64 35.96 -1.85
C LYS A 2 -17.19 36.29 -1.45
N LYS A 3 -16.16 35.45 -1.53
CA LYS A 3 -15.89 34.02 -1.77
C LYS A 3 -14.37 33.91 -1.52
N ALA A 4 -13.87 32.85 -0.90
CA ALA A 4 -12.44 32.50 -0.98
C ALA A 4 -12.22 30.99 -0.86
N VAL A 5 -12.92 30.22 -1.70
CA VAL A 5 -12.51 28.85 -2.03
C VAL A 5 -11.54 28.96 -3.21
N LYS A 6 -10.25 29.06 -2.91
CA LYS A 6 -9.16 28.93 -3.90
C LYS A 6 -7.94 28.33 -3.21
N LEU A 7 -7.96 27.03 -3.01
CA LEU A 7 -6.75 26.26 -2.76
C LEU A 7 -6.71 25.09 -3.74
N GLY A 8 -5.90 25.31 -4.78
CA GLY A 8 -5.14 24.24 -5.41
C GLY A 8 -5.89 23.30 -6.33
N LEU A 9 -6.32 23.82 -7.49
CA LEU A 9 -6.40 23.00 -8.70
C LEU A 9 -4.97 22.63 -9.13
N LEU A 10 -4.37 21.67 -8.43
CA LEU A 10 -3.05 21.07 -8.71
C LEU A 10 -3.26 19.55 -8.58
N GLY A 11 -3.13 18.74 -9.61
CA GLY A 11 -2.68 19.02 -10.95
C GLY A 11 -2.97 17.84 -11.87
N ALA A 12 -2.66 18.10 -13.13
CA ALA A 12 -2.32 17.13 -14.17
C ALA A 12 -3.26 15.92 -14.31
N ILE A 13 -4.16 16.07 -15.27
CA ILE A 13 -4.66 15.00 -16.13
C ILE A 13 -3.46 14.15 -16.58
N ILE A 14 -3.24 13.00 -15.95
CA ILE A 14 -2.50 11.89 -16.56
C ILE A 14 -3.56 11.02 -17.23
N ALA A 15 -4.10 11.54 -18.33
CA ALA A 15 -4.80 10.72 -19.32
C ALA A 15 -3.74 10.25 -20.29
N GLY A 16 -3.39 8.97 -20.20
CA GLY A 16 -2.44 8.39 -21.13
C GLY A 16 -1.78 7.13 -20.60
N VAL A 17 -2.37 6.00 -20.97
CA VAL A 17 -1.69 4.71 -21.17
C VAL A 17 -1.30 3.95 -19.90
N PHE A 18 -2.30 3.34 -19.26
CA PHE A 18 -2.15 1.94 -18.81
C PHE A 18 -3.39 1.14 -19.21
N SER A 19 -3.69 1.14 -20.52
CA SER A 19 -4.51 0.10 -21.16
C SER A 19 -3.70 -1.17 -21.40
N ALA A 20 -2.86 -1.55 -20.43
CA ALA A 20 -2.29 -2.88 -20.37
C ALA A 20 -3.01 -3.61 -19.24
N CYS A 21 -4.21 -4.11 -19.55
CA CYS A 21 -4.73 -5.31 -18.90
C CYS A 21 -3.73 -6.43 -19.17
N SER A 22 -2.65 -6.48 -18.39
CA SER A 22 -1.89 -7.71 -18.23
C SER A 22 -2.89 -8.71 -17.68
N SER A 23 -3.24 -9.73 -18.47
CA SER A 23 -4.29 -10.71 -18.16
C SER A 23 -4.02 -11.49 -16.86
N GLU A 24 -2.87 -11.28 -16.22
CA GLU A 24 -2.47 -11.89 -14.97
C GLU A 24 -2.10 -10.82 -13.91
N PRO A 25 -2.62 -10.95 -12.69
CA PRO A 25 -2.29 -10.07 -11.58
C PRO A 25 -0.82 -10.24 -11.19
N LYS A 26 -0.12 -9.12 -10.97
CA LYS A 26 1.29 -9.18 -10.55
C LYS A 26 1.39 -9.57 -9.08
N SER A 27 2.46 -10.27 -8.71
CA SER A 27 2.67 -10.74 -7.35
C SER A 27 3.14 -9.64 -6.39
N VAL A 28 3.06 -9.92 -5.09
CA VAL A 28 3.58 -9.04 -4.05
C VAL A 28 5.10 -8.87 -4.19
N GLU A 29 5.82 -9.94 -4.53
CA GLU A 29 7.27 -9.96 -4.71
C GLU A 29 7.71 -9.01 -5.83
N TYR A 30 6.96 -9.00 -6.95
CA TYR A 30 7.23 -8.08 -8.05
C TYR A 30 7.20 -6.61 -7.59
N TYR A 31 6.14 -6.22 -6.88
CA TYR A 31 6.00 -4.85 -6.38
C TYR A 31 6.96 -4.54 -5.21
N SER A 32 7.42 -5.55 -4.49
CA SER A 32 8.37 -5.38 -3.38
C SER A 32 9.78 -5.08 -3.88
N ASP A 33 10.12 -5.42 -5.13
CA ASP A 33 11.43 -5.10 -5.71
C ASP A 33 11.63 -3.58 -5.79
N PRO A 34 12.74 -3.03 -5.25
CA PRO A 34 13.04 -1.61 -5.31
C PRO A 34 13.10 -1.05 -6.75
N LYS A 35 13.42 -1.87 -7.76
CA LYS A 35 13.40 -1.49 -9.18
C LYS A 35 11.99 -1.10 -9.66
N ASN A 36 10.96 -1.68 -9.03
CA ASN A 36 9.55 -1.48 -9.38
C ASN A 36 8.86 -0.44 -8.47
N ALA A 37 9.62 0.31 -7.65
CA ALA A 37 9.05 1.26 -6.69
C ALA A 37 8.15 2.33 -7.32
N LYS A 38 8.54 2.87 -8.49
CA LYS A 38 7.73 3.86 -9.22
C LYS A 38 6.43 3.26 -9.75
N GLU A 39 6.49 2.00 -10.18
CA GLU A 39 5.33 1.28 -10.69
C GLU A 39 4.36 0.95 -9.55
N LEU A 40 4.88 0.53 -8.39
CA LEU A 40 4.10 0.33 -7.17
C LEU A 40 3.33 1.60 -6.76
N GLU A 41 4.00 2.76 -6.75
CA GLU A 41 3.36 4.03 -6.38
C GLU A 41 2.26 4.44 -7.37
N ALA A 42 2.53 4.31 -8.67
CA ALA A 42 1.57 4.55 -9.73
C ALA A 42 0.35 3.62 -9.59
N LYS A 43 0.61 2.33 -9.34
CA LYS A 43 -0.43 1.30 -9.19
C LYS A 43 -1.30 1.55 -7.96
N VAL A 44 -0.72 1.82 -6.79
CA VAL A 44 -1.47 2.16 -5.58
C VAL A 44 -2.35 3.39 -5.79
N THR A 45 -1.86 4.38 -6.54
CA THR A 45 -2.63 5.57 -6.88
C THR A 45 -3.79 5.26 -7.83
N GLU A 46 -3.57 4.39 -8.82
CA GLU A 46 -4.62 3.89 -9.70
C GLU A 46 -5.69 3.12 -8.92
N CYS A 47 -5.28 2.21 -8.05
CA CYS A 47 -6.15 1.38 -7.22
C CYS A 47 -7.04 2.22 -6.30
N LYS A 48 -6.50 3.29 -5.70
CA LYS A 48 -7.31 4.25 -4.91
C LYS A 48 -8.42 4.93 -5.71
N LYS A 49 -8.20 5.15 -7.02
CA LYS A 49 -9.19 5.76 -7.92
C LYS A 49 -10.21 4.73 -8.42
N LYS A 50 -9.75 3.52 -8.79
CA LYS A 50 -10.60 2.44 -9.33
C LYS A 50 -11.44 1.73 -8.27
N PHE A 51 -10.88 1.57 -7.07
CA PHE A 51 -11.49 0.90 -5.92
C PHE A 51 -11.44 1.82 -4.70
N PRO A 52 -12.20 2.93 -4.71
CA PRO A 52 -12.27 3.81 -3.55
C PRO A 52 -12.82 3.07 -2.33
N LYS A 53 -12.34 3.45 -1.15
CA LYS A 53 -12.81 2.88 0.13
C LYS A 53 -14.32 3.07 0.24
N ASN A 54 -15.01 2.03 0.69
CA ASN A 54 -16.47 2.03 0.92
C ASN A 54 -17.32 2.24 -0.35
N SER A 55 -16.76 2.05 -1.56
CA SER A 55 -17.56 1.98 -2.78
C SER A 55 -18.23 0.62 -2.90
N GLU A 56 -19.46 0.60 -3.41
CA GLU A 56 -20.21 -0.62 -3.74
C GLU A 56 -19.40 -1.57 -4.64
N LYS A 57 -18.62 -1.01 -5.59
CA LYS A 57 -17.73 -1.78 -6.44
C LYS A 57 -16.64 -2.50 -5.64
N THR A 58 -16.03 -1.80 -4.69
CA THR A 58 -14.99 -2.35 -3.81
C THR A 58 -15.56 -3.42 -2.89
N SER A 59 -16.74 -3.17 -2.30
CA SER A 59 -17.42 -4.15 -1.44
C SER A 59 -17.76 -5.44 -2.20
N LYS A 60 -18.27 -5.32 -3.44
CA LYS A 60 -18.61 -6.47 -4.28
C LYS A 60 -17.38 -7.29 -4.68
N GLU A 61 -16.26 -6.64 -5.00
CA GLU A 61 -15.00 -7.34 -5.30
C GLU A 61 -14.40 -7.98 -4.04
N LEU A 62 -14.56 -7.37 -2.87
CA LEU A 62 -14.15 -7.96 -1.60
C LEU A 62 -14.95 -9.23 -1.28
N GLU A 63 -16.28 -9.19 -1.46
CA GLU A 63 -17.14 -10.38 -1.31
C GLU A 63 -16.74 -11.49 -2.30
N LYS A 64 -16.43 -11.14 -3.55
CA LYS A 64 -15.91 -12.10 -4.53
C LYS A 64 -14.56 -12.67 -4.11
N SER A 65 -13.66 -11.87 -3.55
CA SER A 65 -12.37 -12.31 -3.02
C SER A 65 -12.56 -13.35 -1.92
N LEU A 66 -13.46 -13.09 -0.97
CA LEU A 66 -13.84 -14.04 0.08
C LEU A 66 -14.45 -15.33 -0.47
N ASN A 67 -15.18 -15.24 -1.59
CA ASN A 67 -15.73 -16.38 -2.31
C ASN A 67 -14.75 -17.02 -3.31
N GLY A 68 -13.47 -16.62 -3.29
CA GLY A 68 -12.40 -17.20 -4.10
C GLY A 68 -12.41 -16.84 -5.59
N ASN A 69 -13.21 -15.85 -6.00
CA ASN A 69 -13.35 -15.43 -7.40
C ASN A 69 -13.19 -13.90 -7.60
N PRO A 70 -12.15 -13.25 -7.03
CA PRO A 70 -11.92 -11.82 -7.25
C PRO A 70 -11.57 -11.54 -8.72
N SER A 71 -11.79 -10.31 -9.17
CA SER A 71 -11.21 -9.88 -10.45
C SER A 71 -9.68 -9.79 -10.37
N ASN A 72 -9.01 -10.06 -11.49
CA ASN A 72 -7.55 -9.93 -11.58
C ASN A 72 -7.10 -8.49 -11.27
N GLU A 73 -7.90 -7.48 -11.65
CA GLU A 73 -7.61 -6.08 -11.30
C GLU A 73 -7.63 -5.85 -9.78
N PHE A 74 -8.62 -6.43 -9.08
CA PHE A 74 -8.74 -6.30 -7.63
C PHE A 74 -7.59 -7.00 -6.92
N LEU A 75 -7.22 -8.21 -7.37
CA LEU A 75 -6.11 -8.97 -6.80
C LEU A 75 -4.75 -8.28 -7.02
N ASP A 76 -4.52 -7.72 -8.20
CA ASP A 76 -3.31 -6.94 -8.51
C ASP A 76 -3.22 -5.68 -7.62
N CYS A 77 -4.35 -5.01 -7.38
CA CYS A 77 -4.43 -3.90 -6.44
C CYS A 77 -4.17 -4.32 -4.99
N GLU A 78 -4.68 -5.47 -4.56
CA GLU A 78 -4.42 -6.02 -3.23
C GLU A 78 -2.94 -6.33 -3.03
N ASN A 79 -2.30 -6.94 -4.04
CA ASN A 79 -0.87 -7.24 -4.03
C ASN A 79 0.00 -5.98 -3.96
N ALA A 80 -0.34 -4.94 -4.75
CA ALA A 80 0.32 -3.64 -4.69
C ALA A 80 0.16 -2.97 -3.31
N HIS A 81 -1.06 -2.97 -2.74
CA HIS A 81 -1.30 -2.42 -1.40
C HIS A 81 -0.52 -3.17 -0.32
N LYS A 82 -0.44 -4.50 -0.41
CA LYS A 82 0.33 -5.34 0.52
C LYS A 82 1.82 -5.05 0.45
N ALA A 83 2.39 -4.92 -0.75
CA ALA A 83 3.79 -4.53 -0.94
C ALA A 83 4.07 -3.11 -0.40
N ASN A 84 3.15 -2.17 -0.62
CA ASN A 84 3.27 -0.81 -0.10
C ASN A 84 3.20 -0.76 1.43
N ASN A 85 2.29 -1.52 2.04
CA ASN A 85 2.17 -1.60 3.50
C ASN A 85 3.42 -2.18 4.15
N ARG A 86 4.05 -3.18 3.51
CA ARG A 86 5.35 -3.73 3.95
C ARG A 86 6.49 -2.72 3.88
N LYS A 87 6.47 -1.79 2.93
CA LYS A 87 7.43 -0.67 2.90
C LYS A 87 7.19 0.35 4.02
N SER A 88 5.93 0.53 4.43
CA SER A 88 5.55 1.52 5.44
C SER A 88 5.68 1.03 6.89
N GLU A 89 5.88 -0.27 7.14
CA GLU A 89 6.35 -0.73 8.45
C GLU A 89 7.85 -0.42 8.57
N PRO A 90 8.25 0.56 9.41
CA PRO A 90 9.65 0.73 9.70
C PRO A 90 10.04 -0.43 10.61
N GLN A 91 10.71 -1.45 10.06
CA GLN A 91 11.50 -2.36 10.90
C GLN A 91 12.46 -1.59 11.82
N GLU A 92 12.84 -0.36 11.45
CA GLU A 92 13.58 0.56 12.31
C GLU A 92 12.93 0.81 13.67
N SER A 93 11.60 1.04 13.75
CA SER A 93 11.00 1.40 15.05
C SER A 93 10.96 0.22 16.01
N MET A 94 10.71 -0.99 15.50
CA MET A 94 10.76 -2.21 16.31
C MET A 94 12.19 -2.62 16.66
N MET A 95 13.15 -2.46 15.73
CA MET A 95 14.56 -2.76 15.99
C MET A 95 15.16 -1.78 17.00
N GLU A 96 14.85 -0.49 16.90
CA GLU A 96 15.29 0.53 17.86
C GLU A 96 14.65 0.32 19.24
N THR A 97 13.36 -0.04 19.29
CA THR A 97 12.68 -0.40 20.54
C THR A 97 13.30 -1.64 21.19
N MET A 98 13.61 -2.69 20.40
CA MET A 98 14.29 -3.90 20.88
C MET A 98 15.73 -3.63 21.34
N GLN A 99 16.42 -2.67 20.70
CA GLN A 99 17.76 -2.26 21.11
C GLN A 99 17.72 -1.53 22.45
N ARG A 100 16.81 -0.56 22.63
CA ARG A 100 16.59 0.13 23.92
C ARG A 100 16.21 -0.83 25.05
N LEU A 101 15.33 -1.80 24.79
CA LEU A 101 14.98 -2.84 25.76
C LEU A 101 16.17 -3.73 26.14
N ARG A 102 17.09 -3.99 25.20
CA ARG A 102 18.34 -4.73 25.47
C ARG A 102 19.31 -3.93 26.33
N ASP A 103 19.43 -2.64 26.05
CA ASP A 103 20.31 -1.74 26.79
C ASP A 103 19.76 -1.48 28.21
N GLU A 104 18.44 -1.32 28.37
CA GLU A 104 17.80 -1.27 29.70
C GLU A 104 17.99 -2.55 30.51
N LYS A 105 17.96 -3.73 29.87
CA LYS A 105 18.24 -5.01 30.55
C LYS A 105 19.70 -5.14 31.00
N LYS A 106 20.63 -4.56 30.24
CA LYS A 106 22.05 -4.49 30.62
C LYS A 106 22.29 -3.49 31.75
N GLU A 107 21.63 -2.34 31.71
CA GLU A 107 21.76 -1.28 32.72
C GLU A 107 21.13 -1.70 34.06
N LYS A 108 20.01 -2.44 34.02
CA LYS A 108 19.33 -2.98 35.22
C LYS A 108 19.98 -4.24 35.80
N GLY A 109 21.15 -4.66 35.30
CA GLY A 109 21.98 -5.70 35.91
C GLY A 109 21.26 -7.03 36.16
N PHE A 110 20.45 -7.51 35.22
CA PHE A 110 19.81 -8.82 35.38
C PHE A 110 20.83 -9.93 35.05
N THR A 111 21.63 -10.31 36.04
CA THR A 111 22.30 -11.60 36.08
C THR A 111 21.23 -12.68 36.29
N LEU A 112 21.04 -13.53 35.28
CA LEU A 112 20.39 -14.83 35.45
C LEU A 112 21.35 -15.69 36.30
N GLU A 113 21.05 -15.81 37.59
CA GLU A 113 21.39 -17.02 38.36
C GLU A 113 20.35 -18.11 38.08
#